data_AF-A0A9R0R3S1-F1
#
_entry.id   AF-A0A9R0R3S1-F1
#
_cell.length_a   1.000
_cell.length_b   1.000
_cell.length_c   1.000
_cell.angle_alpha   90.00
_cell.angle_beta   90.00
_cell.angle_gamma   90.00
#
_symmetry.space_group_name_H-M   'P 1'
#
loop_
_entity.id
_entity.type
_entity.pdbx_description
1 polymer ?
#
loop_
_entity_poly.entity_id
_entity_poly.type
_entity_poly.pdbx_seq_one_letter_code
_entity_poly.pdbx_strand_id
1 'polypeptide(L)'
;MVQPADKVNVPQIWDKNLVWRNSLRFLHSWRSYSSLTLSDRTLGLDDTDFEERKTHLIDKFDKILKNHYGNGVKVKTLKLELGLCSDIKASYLDRWLRIIKSGIQEFSLVLPLVMNKIYNFPCSVLSNEAAASSIQSLSLFGCAFHPTSILGRLIRLKSLHLCHVHITEDGLGHLLSKSSALERLVIDACSGIICLKIPCTMQQLKFLAVKLCKMVRVVEIDAPQLGSFHYGGTPVIYVRNSSQLKNVDISPVCPSGILSYARFSLPSIAQNVESLTLRGRSEVCVGF
;
A
#
# COMPACT_ATOMS: atom_id res chain seq x y z
N MET A 1 -17.06 38.02 -9.23
CA MET A 1 -15.94 37.62 -10.11
C MET A 1 -14.92 36.89 -9.27
N VAL A 2 -14.93 35.56 -9.33
CA VAL A 2 -13.89 34.69 -8.77
C VAL A 2 -13.61 33.66 -9.86
N GLN A 3 -12.36 33.62 -10.34
CA GLN A 3 -11.88 32.67 -11.33
C GLN A 3 -11.80 31.26 -10.70
N PRO A 4 -12.16 30.19 -11.42
CA PRO A 4 -11.78 28.83 -11.04
C PRO A 4 -10.37 28.52 -11.54
N ALA A 5 -9.52 28.04 -10.63
CA ALA A 5 -8.17 27.58 -10.88
C ALA A 5 -8.14 26.25 -11.66
N ASP A 6 -7.31 26.24 -12.70
CA ASP A 6 -6.53 25.16 -13.29
C ASP A 6 -7.01 23.71 -13.10
N LYS A 7 -7.74 23.22 -14.11
CA LYS A 7 -7.84 21.79 -14.42
C LYS A 7 -6.48 21.28 -14.86
N VAL A 8 -5.84 20.47 -14.04
CA VAL A 8 -4.69 19.65 -14.46
C VAL A 8 -5.17 18.69 -15.55
N ASN A 9 -4.65 18.92 -16.76
CA ASN A 9 -5.00 18.20 -17.97
C ASN A 9 -4.37 16.80 -17.94
N VAL A 10 -5.15 15.78 -17.55
CA VAL A 10 -4.76 14.37 -17.71
C VAL A 10 -5.15 13.97 -19.14
N PRO A 11 -4.22 13.54 -20.00
CA PRO A 11 -4.55 13.15 -21.36
C PRO A 11 -5.53 11.97 -21.37
N GLN A 12 -6.79 12.22 -21.71
CA GLN A 12 -7.73 11.19 -22.17
C GLN A 12 -7.22 10.66 -23.51
N ILE A 13 -6.51 9.53 -23.53
CA ILE A 13 -6.02 8.90 -24.77
C ILE A 13 -6.73 7.57 -25.04
N TRP A 14 -7.86 7.25 -24.41
CA TRP A 14 -8.43 5.91 -24.56
C TRP A 14 -9.71 5.99 -25.40
N ASP A 15 -9.47 6.06 -26.71
CA ASP A 15 -10.49 6.19 -27.74
C ASP A 15 -11.40 4.94 -27.81
N LYS A 16 -12.70 5.18 -28.03
CA LYS A 16 -13.83 4.29 -27.71
C LYS A 16 -13.99 3.04 -28.62
N ASN A 17 -13.01 2.69 -29.46
CA ASN A 17 -13.14 1.54 -30.38
C ASN A 17 -11.86 0.69 -30.44
N LEU A 18 -11.84 -0.41 -29.69
CA LEU A 18 -10.66 -1.26 -29.53
C LEU A 18 -10.60 -2.43 -30.54
N VAL A 19 -10.38 -2.11 -31.82
CA VAL A 19 -9.84 -3.09 -32.79
C VAL A 19 -8.34 -2.82 -32.95
N TRP A 20 -7.51 -3.26 -31.98
CA TRP A 20 -6.05 -3.09 -32.08
C TRP A 20 -5.39 -4.31 -32.70
N ARG A 21 -5.36 -4.38 -34.05
CA ARG A 21 -4.50 -5.30 -34.78
C ARG A 21 -3.13 -4.66 -35.05
N ASN A 22 -2.06 -5.27 -34.51
CA ASN A 22 -0.68 -5.30 -35.01
C ASN A 22 -0.13 -4.06 -35.76
N SER A 23 -0.04 -2.90 -35.11
CA SER A 23 0.71 -1.76 -35.67
C SER A 23 2.01 -1.52 -34.91
N LEU A 24 3.14 -1.68 -35.62
CA LEU A 24 4.52 -1.44 -35.13
C LEU A 24 4.71 -0.04 -34.54
N ARG A 25 4.02 0.98 -35.08
CA ARG A 25 4.09 2.36 -34.55
C ARG A 25 3.55 2.48 -33.12
N PHE A 26 2.53 1.69 -32.78
CA PHE A 26 1.96 1.69 -31.44
C PHE A 26 2.85 0.92 -30.45
N LEU A 27 3.46 -0.20 -30.85
CA LEU A 27 4.45 -0.90 -30.02
C LEU A 27 5.60 0.03 -29.59
N HIS A 28 6.02 0.95 -30.46
CA HIS A 28 7.00 1.99 -30.11
C HIS A 28 6.45 2.99 -29.08
N SER A 29 5.21 3.48 -29.22
CA SER A 29 4.57 4.34 -28.23
C SER A 29 4.42 3.63 -26.87
N TRP A 30 4.08 2.35 -26.85
CA TRP A 30 3.98 1.53 -25.64
C TRP A 30 5.33 1.33 -24.92
N ARG A 31 6.45 1.32 -25.65
CA ARG A 31 7.81 1.27 -25.05
C ARG A 31 8.18 2.58 -24.33
N SER A 32 7.54 3.69 -24.68
CA SER A 32 7.77 4.99 -24.05
C SER A 32 7.00 5.17 -22.74
N TYR A 33 5.95 4.37 -22.49
CA TYR A 33 5.16 4.42 -21.25
C TYR A 33 5.55 3.29 -20.30
N SER A 34 6.49 3.58 -19.39
CA SER A 34 6.92 2.61 -18.36
C SER A 34 5.98 2.50 -17.16
N SER A 35 4.85 3.20 -17.17
CA SER A 35 3.84 3.20 -16.11
C SER A 35 2.50 2.74 -16.66
N LEU A 36 1.97 1.66 -16.09
CA LEU A 36 0.69 1.08 -16.45
C LEU A 36 -0.25 1.18 -15.25
N THR A 37 -1.25 2.07 -15.34
CA THR A 37 -2.35 2.15 -14.38
C THR A 37 -3.61 1.64 -15.05
N LEU A 38 -4.17 0.56 -14.52
CA LEU A 38 -5.41 -0.03 -15.00
C LEU A 38 -6.49 0.16 -13.94
N SER A 39 -7.52 0.91 -14.32
CA SER A 39 -8.74 1.14 -13.55
C SER A 39 -9.93 1.30 -14.48
N ASP A 40 -11.13 1.25 -13.93
CA ASP A 40 -12.39 1.52 -14.63
C ASP A 40 -12.41 2.91 -15.31
N ARG A 41 -11.97 3.95 -14.58
CA ARG A 41 -11.89 5.34 -15.07
C ARG A 41 -10.94 5.46 -16.23
N THR A 42 -9.78 4.82 -16.10
CA THR A 42 -8.81 4.85 -17.18
C THR A 42 -9.41 4.19 -18.42
N LEU A 43 -10.10 3.04 -18.28
CA LEU A 43 -10.71 2.28 -19.39
C LEU A 43 -11.97 2.90 -20.02
N GLY A 44 -12.39 4.09 -19.58
CA GLY A 44 -13.51 4.83 -20.14
C GLY A 44 -14.85 4.08 -20.01
N LEU A 45 -15.00 3.25 -18.97
CA LEU A 45 -16.19 2.43 -18.74
C LEU A 45 -17.25 3.17 -17.90
N ASP A 46 -17.22 4.51 -17.91
CA ASP A 46 -18.09 5.33 -17.06
C ASP A 46 -19.56 5.31 -17.51
N ASP A 47 -19.83 5.03 -18.78
CA ASP A 47 -21.16 5.08 -19.40
C ASP A 47 -21.86 3.69 -19.51
N THR A 48 -21.28 2.60 -19.00
CA THR A 48 -21.81 1.23 -19.13
C THR A 48 -22.54 0.75 -17.88
N ASP A 49 -23.53 -0.14 -18.04
CA ASP A 49 -24.21 -0.82 -16.94
C ASP A 49 -23.21 -1.50 -15.97
N PHE A 50 -23.56 -1.58 -14.69
CA PHE A 50 -22.64 -2.00 -13.62
C PHE A 50 -22.08 -3.42 -13.81
N GLU A 51 -22.90 -4.39 -14.23
CA GLU A 51 -22.45 -5.77 -14.40
C GLU A 51 -21.66 -5.97 -15.70
N GLU A 52 -22.06 -5.28 -16.77
CA GLU A 52 -21.28 -5.23 -18.03
C GLU A 52 -19.91 -4.58 -17.80
N ARG A 53 -19.86 -3.51 -17.00
CA ARG A 53 -18.63 -2.81 -16.62
C ARG A 53 -17.62 -3.74 -15.95
N LYS A 54 -18.05 -4.58 -15.01
CA LYS A 54 -17.16 -5.55 -14.34
C LYS A 54 -16.55 -6.54 -15.33
N THR A 55 -17.38 -7.14 -16.17
CA THR A 55 -16.95 -8.17 -17.13
C THR A 55 -16.01 -7.58 -18.17
N HIS A 56 -16.35 -6.40 -18.69
CA HIS A 56 -15.51 -5.67 -19.64
C HIS A 56 -14.18 -5.24 -19.02
N LEU A 57 -14.16 -4.87 -17.74
CA LEU A 57 -12.94 -4.53 -17.02
C LEU A 57 -11.97 -5.71 -16.98
N ILE A 58 -12.44 -6.87 -16.53
CA ILE A 58 -11.61 -8.08 -16.39
C ILE A 58 -11.07 -8.52 -17.75
N ASP A 59 -11.91 -8.55 -18.79
CA ASP A 59 -11.49 -8.92 -20.13
C ASP A 59 -10.48 -7.93 -20.73
N LYS A 60 -10.70 -6.62 -20.56
CA LYS A 60 -9.73 -5.60 -20.98
C LYS A 60 -8.40 -5.72 -20.23
N PHE A 61 -8.41 -5.92 -18.90
CA PHE A 61 -7.21 -6.14 -18.11
C PHE A 61 -6.45 -7.38 -18.61
N ASP A 62 -7.14 -8.51 -18.81
CA ASP A 62 -6.52 -9.76 -19.26
C ASP A 62 -5.90 -9.60 -20.66
N LYS A 63 -6.60 -8.93 -21.59
CA LYS A 63 -6.07 -8.63 -22.93
C LYS A 63 -4.84 -7.73 -22.88
N ILE A 64 -4.90 -6.63 -22.14
CA ILE A 64 -3.80 -5.67 -22.00
C ILE A 64 -2.58 -6.37 -21.39
N LEU A 65 -2.73 -7.04 -20.26
CA LEU A 65 -1.63 -7.69 -19.54
C LEU A 65 -1.02 -8.85 -20.35
N LYS A 66 -1.82 -9.63 -21.09
CA LYS A 66 -1.32 -10.65 -22.03
C LYS A 66 -0.49 -10.03 -23.15
N ASN A 67 -0.98 -8.95 -23.76
CA ASN A 67 -0.27 -8.25 -24.83
C ASN A 67 1.05 -7.63 -24.33
N HIS A 68 1.07 -7.09 -23.12
CA HIS A 68 2.32 -6.60 -22.52
C HIS A 68 3.34 -7.71 -22.29
N TYR A 69 2.89 -8.83 -21.71
CA TYR A 69 3.75 -9.97 -21.43
C TYR A 69 4.36 -10.55 -22.71
N GLY A 70 3.56 -10.69 -23.78
CA GLY A 70 4.01 -11.25 -25.06
C GLY A 70 5.00 -10.37 -25.83
N ASN A 71 4.97 -9.04 -25.65
CA ASN A 71 5.74 -8.09 -26.45
C ASN A 71 7.04 -7.59 -25.79
N GLY A 72 7.38 -8.10 -24.59
CA GLY A 72 8.65 -7.77 -23.90
C GLY A 72 8.77 -6.31 -23.47
N VAL A 73 7.65 -5.61 -23.25
CA VAL A 73 7.64 -4.21 -22.81
C VAL A 73 8.06 -4.13 -21.34
N LYS A 74 9.08 -3.31 -21.04
CA LYS A 74 9.57 -3.10 -19.67
C LYS A 74 8.63 -2.16 -18.91
N VAL A 75 7.81 -2.72 -18.02
CA VAL A 75 6.96 -1.96 -17.09
C VAL A 75 7.76 -1.69 -15.81
N LYS A 76 7.83 -0.42 -15.40
CA LYS A 76 8.43 -0.01 -14.11
C LYS A 76 7.38 0.20 -13.04
N THR A 77 6.22 0.74 -13.39
CA THR A 77 5.12 1.00 -12.46
C THR A 77 3.88 0.24 -12.94
N LEU A 78 3.29 -0.57 -12.07
CA LEU A 78 2.05 -1.29 -12.33
C LEU A 78 1.05 -1.04 -11.21
N LYS A 79 -0.11 -0.49 -11.56
CA LYS A 79 -1.22 -0.26 -10.64
C LYS A 79 -2.47 -0.93 -11.17
N LEU A 80 -3.03 -1.85 -10.39
CA LEU A 80 -4.24 -2.59 -10.71
C LEU A 80 -5.34 -2.18 -9.72
N GLU A 81 -6.36 -1.48 -10.22
CA GLU A 81 -7.49 -1.00 -9.43
C GLU A 81 -8.77 -1.71 -9.86
N LEU A 82 -9.19 -2.66 -9.03
CA LEU A 82 -10.29 -3.59 -9.30
C LEU A 82 -11.46 -3.37 -8.34
N GLY A 83 -11.58 -2.17 -7.74
CA GLY A 83 -12.51 -1.89 -6.64
C GLY A 83 -14.00 -2.19 -6.89
N LEU A 84 -14.40 -2.43 -8.15
CA LEU A 84 -15.77 -2.78 -8.55
C LEU A 84 -16.00 -4.29 -8.78
N CYS A 85 -14.97 -5.13 -8.81
CA CYS A 85 -15.05 -6.53 -9.26
C CYS A 85 -15.05 -7.54 -8.10
N SER A 86 -16.16 -7.64 -7.36
CA SER A 86 -16.31 -8.54 -6.19
C SER A 86 -16.15 -10.04 -6.50
N ASP A 87 -16.32 -10.42 -7.76
CA ASP A 87 -16.50 -11.80 -8.21
C ASP A 87 -15.27 -12.34 -8.96
N ILE A 88 -14.16 -11.60 -8.92
CA ILE A 88 -12.96 -11.94 -9.67
C ILE A 88 -12.37 -13.27 -9.19
N LYS A 89 -12.12 -14.18 -10.13
CA LYS A 89 -11.47 -15.46 -9.83
C LYS A 89 -9.99 -15.22 -9.51
N ALA A 90 -9.51 -15.84 -8.43
CA ALA A 90 -8.09 -15.81 -8.03
C ALA A 90 -7.13 -16.18 -9.17
N SER A 91 -7.52 -17.09 -10.07
CA SER A 91 -6.71 -17.51 -11.20
C SER A 91 -6.44 -16.42 -12.26
N TYR A 92 -7.30 -15.40 -12.35
CA TYR A 92 -7.00 -14.21 -13.18
C TYR A 92 -5.93 -13.36 -12.51
N LEU A 93 -6.11 -13.06 -11.22
CA LEU A 93 -5.13 -12.31 -10.43
C LEU A 93 -3.75 -12.98 -10.44
N ASP A 94 -3.68 -14.27 -10.13
CA ASP A 94 -2.42 -15.03 -10.11
C ASP A 94 -1.70 -14.96 -11.46
N ARG A 95 -2.45 -15.01 -12.56
CA ARG A 95 -1.89 -14.90 -13.92
C ARG A 95 -1.37 -13.49 -14.19
N TRP A 96 -2.11 -12.47 -13.78
CA TRP A 96 -1.71 -11.07 -13.95
C TRP A 96 -0.46 -10.75 -13.13
N LEU A 97 -0.36 -11.24 -11.91
CA LEU A 97 0.80 -11.02 -11.04
C LEU A 97 2.10 -11.66 -11.58
N ARG A 98 2.03 -12.62 -12.51
CA ARG A 98 3.22 -13.15 -13.20
C ARG A 98 3.95 -12.10 -14.04
N ILE A 99 3.32 -10.96 -14.31
CA ILE A 99 3.98 -9.83 -14.96
C ILE A 99 5.03 -9.16 -14.05
N ILE A 100 4.92 -9.35 -12.73
CA ILE A 100 5.88 -8.87 -11.74
C ILE A 100 7.14 -9.72 -11.86
N LYS A 101 7.96 -9.35 -12.82
CA LYS A 101 9.30 -9.87 -13.08
C LYS A 101 10.32 -8.76 -12.85
N SER A 102 11.59 -9.07 -13.11
CA SER A 102 12.70 -8.12 -13.02
C SER A 102 12.36 -6.78 -13.68
N GLY A 103 12.43 -5.69 -12.91
CA GLY A 103 12.32 -4.33 -13.42
C GLY A 103 11.09 -3.55 -12.96
N ILE A 104 10.09 -4.20 -12.36
CA ILE A 104 9.02 -3.46 -11.66
C ILE A 104 9.60 -2.82 -10.41
N GLN A 105 9.40 -1.52 -10.30
CA GLN A 105 9.85 -0.68 -9.19
C GLN A 105 8.66 -0.29 -8.30
N GLU A 106 7.48 -0.13 -8.87
CA GLU A 106 6.29 0.25 -8.11
C GLU A 106 5.14 -0.69 -8.46
N PHE A 107 4.55 -1.29 -7.43
CA PHE A 107 3.40 -2.17 -7.59
C PHE A 107 2.27 -1.76 -6.64
N SER A 108 1.06 -1.62 -7.18
CA SER A 108 -0.16 -1.38 -6.41
C SER A 108 -1.27 -2.33 -6.83
N LEU A 109 -1.89 -2.99 -5.85
CA LEU A 109 -3.07 -3.81 -6.05
C LEU A 109 -4.20 -3.33 -5.15
N VAL A 110 -5.34 -2.96 -5.74
CA VAL A 110 -6.55 -2.55 -5.03
C VAL A 110 -7.68 -3.49 -5.38
N LEU A 111 -8.07 -4.34 -4.43
CA LEU A 111 -9.20 -5.25 -4.55
C LEU A 111 -10.44 -4.70 -3.82
N PRO A 112 -11.66 -5.12 -4.19
CA PRO A 112 -12.87 -4.77 -3.45
C PRO A 112 -12.81 -5.27 -2.01
N LEU A 113 -13.37 -4.49 -1.08
CA LEU A 113 -13.50 -4.90 0.33
C LEU A 113 -14.56 -6.00 0.52
N VAL A 114 -15.57 -6.01 -0.34
CA VAL A 114 -16.64 -7.00 -0.33
C VAL A 114 -16.34 -8.02 -1.43
N MET A 115 -15.58 -9.05 -1.08
CA MET A 115 -15.38 -10.23 -1.93
C MET A 115 -15.96 -11.46 -1.25
N ASN A 116 -16.44 -12.41 -2.05
CA ASN A 116 -16.92 -13.71 -1.57
C ASN A 116 -15.84 -14.49 -0.80
N LYS A 117 -14.57 -14.29 -1.20
CA LYS A 117 -13.40 -14.88 -0.55
C LYS A 117 -12.25 -13.88 -0.58
N ILE A 118 -11.56 -13.72 0.55
CA ILE A 118 -10.35 -12.91 0.62
C ILE A 118 -9.29 -13.55 -0.29
N TYR A 119 -8.77 -12.77 -1.24
CA TYR A 119 -7.70 -13.22 -2.12
C TYR A 119 -6.38 -13.27 -1.35
N ASN A 120 -5.67 -14.40 -1.44
CA ASN A 120 -4.34 -14.55 -0.86
C ASN A 120 -3.30 -14.09 -1.87
N PHE A 121 -2.65 -12.96 -1.60
CA PHE A 121 -1.55 -12.46 -2.42
C PHE A 121 -0.36 -13.45 -2.36
N PRO A 122 0.06 -14.02 -3.50
CA PRO A 122 1.08 -15.06 -3.52
C PRO A 122 2.49 -14.49 -3.30
N CYS A 123 3.17 -14.93 -2.24
CA CYS A 123 4.54 -14.51 -1.95
C CYS A 123 5.56 -14.91 -3.04
N SER A 124 5.24 -15.94 -3.83
CA SER A 124 6.05 -16.39 -4.97
C SER A 124 6.22 -15.33 -6.05
N VAL A 125 5.35 -14.32 -6.09
CA VAL A 125 5.50 -13.15 -6.97
C VAL A 125 6.78 -12.37 -6.65
N LEU A 126 7.18 -12.38 -5.38
CA LEU A 126 8.34 -11.66 -4.86
C LEU A 126 9.44 -12.62 -4.38
N SER A 127 9.40 -13.89 -4.78
CA SER A 127 10.46 -14.85 -4.43
C SER A 127 11.66 -14.79 -5.37
N ASN A 128 11.48 -14.29 -6.60
CA ASN A 128 12.58 -14.07 -7.52
C ASN A 128 13.39 -12.85 -7.08
N GLU A 129 14.68 -13.04 -6.80
CA GLU A 129 15.58 -11.99 -6.32
C GLU A 129 15.67 -10.80 -7.27
N ALA A 130 15.59 -11.00 -8.59
CA ALA A 130 15.62 -9.90 -9.56
C ALA A 130 14.34 -9.04 -9.51
N ALA A 131 13.19 -9.63 -9.15
CA ALA A 131 11.95 -8.90 -8.96
C ALA A 131 11.91 -8.24 -7.56
N ALA A 132 12.30 -8.97 -6.52
CA ALA A 132 12.34 -8.49 -5.14
C ALA A 132 13.29 -7.29 -4.99
N SER A 133 14.50 -7.38 -5.55
CA SER A 133 15.50 -6.33 -5.45
C SER A 133 15.21 -5.10 -6.33
N SER A 134 14.28 -5.18 -7.29
CA SER A 134 13.90 -4.02 -8.12
C SER A 134 12.81 -3.15 -7.51
N ILE A 135 11.96 -3.74 -6.65
CA ILE A 135 10.81 -3.05 -6.08
C ILE A 135 11.25 -2.02 -5.04
N GLN A 136 10.68 -0.82 -5.20
CA GLN A 136 10.87 0.35 -4.37
C GLN A 136 9.59 0.77 -3.64
N SER A 137 8.42 0.47 -4.21
CA SER A 137 7.12 0.75 -3.60
C SER A 137 6.16 -0.42 -3.78
N LEU A 138 5.57 -0.87 -2.67
CA LEU A 138 4.57 -1.93 -2.63
C LEU A 138 3.32 -1.43 -1.91
N SER A 139 2.19 -1.44 -2.59
CA SER A 139 0.88 -1.07 -2.04
C SER A 139 -0.12 -2.21 -2.24
N LEU A 140 -0.68 -2.73 -1.15
CA LEU A 140 -1.66 -3.81 -1.19
C LEU A 140 -2.93 -3.37 -0.46
N PHE A 141 -4.08 -3.56 -1.11
CA PHE A 141 -5.39 -3.23 -0.57
C PHE A 141 -6.38 -4.37 -0.74
N GLY A 142 -7.07 -4.75 0.35
CA GLY A 142 -8.20 -5.69 0.32
C GLY A 142 -7.81 -7.15 0.08
N CYS A 143 -6.63 -7.59 0.52
CA CYS A 143 -6.15 -8.97 0.34
C CYS A 143 -5.57 -9.57 1.62
N ALA A 144 -5.30 -10.87 1.62
CA ALA A 144 -4.46 -11.50 2.62
C ALA A 144 -3.02 -11.58 2.11
N PHE A 145 -2.04 -11.33 2.96
CA PHE A 145 -0.63 -11.42 2.63
C PHE A 145 0.13 -12.13 3.74
N HIS A 146 0.74 -13.26 3.39
CA HIS A 146 1.43 -14.14 4.33
C HIS A 146 2.89 -14.32 3.93
N PRO A 147 3.76 -13.30 4.15
CA PRO A 147 5.19 -13.41 3.92
C PRO A 147 5.77 -14.69 4.54
N THR A 148 6.47 -15.47 3.73
CA THR A 148 7.13 -16.72 4.13
C THR A 148 8.61 -16.65 3.75
N SER A 149 9.40 -17.65 4.18
CA SER A 149 10.85 -17.72 3.93
C SER A 149 11.27 -17.67 2.46
N ILE A 150 10.34 -17.93 1.53
CA ILE A 150 10.57 -17.85 0.08
C ILE A 150 10.66 -16.41 -0.43
N LEU A 151 10.27 -15.41 0.37
CA LEU A 151 10.31 -14.01 -0.03
C LEU A 151 11.77 -13.57 -0.29
N GLY A 152 12.01 -13.02 -1.48
CA GLY A 152 13.31 -12.48 -1.87
C GLY A 152 13.70 -11.24 -1.06
N ARG A 153 14.93 -10.75 -1.22
CA ARG A 153 15.38 -9.58 -0.46
C ARG A 153 14.87 -8.29 -1.11
N LEU A 154 14.05 -7.56 -0.36
CA LEU A 154 13.45 -6.29 -0.77
C LEU A 154 14.40 -5.12 -0.48
N ILE A 155 15.66 -5.24 -0.92
CA ILE A 155 16.76 -4.33 -0.57
C ILE A 155 16.56 -2.88 -1.05
N ARG A 156 15.65 -2.64 -1.99
CA ARG A 156 15.33 -1.30 -2.51
C ARG A 156 13.95 -0.81 -2.09
N LEU A 157 13.18 -1.60 -1.33
CA LEU A 157 11.83 -1.22 -0.93
C LEU A 157 11.90 -0.04 0.05
N LYS A 158 11.44 1.12 -0.40
CA LYS A 158 11.41 2.38 0.37
C LYS A 158 10.03 2.67 0.95
N SER A 159 8.97 2.23 0.29
CA SER A 159 7.59 2.50 0.71
C SER A 159 6.76 1.22 0.72
N LEU A 160 6.16 0.92 1.87
CA LEU A 160 5.24 -0.18 2.04
C LEU A 160 3.90 0.37 2.57
N HIS A 161 2.83 0.09 1.84
CA HIS A 161 1.47 0.46 2.22
C HIS A 161 0.58 -0.78 2.21
N LEU A 162 0.07 -1.14 3.38
CA LEU A 162 -0.88 -2.22 3.58
C LEU A 162 -2.18 -1.62 4.09
N CYS A 163 -3.27 -1.81 3.36
CA CYS A 163 -4.57 -1.25 3.70
C CYS A 163 -5.65 -2.33 3.60
N HIS A 164 -6.43 -2.58 4.66
CA HIS A 164 -7.37 -3.71 4.70
C HIS A 164 -6.70 -5.05 4.36
N VAL A 165 -5.45 -5.24 4.79
CA VAL A 165 -4.70 -6.47 4.55
C VAL A 165 -4.78 -7.39 5.77
N HIS A 166 -5.05 -8.68 5.53
CA HIS A 166 -4.87 -9.70 6.56
C HIS A 166 -3.42 -10.19 6.56
N ILE A 167 -2.66 -9.89 7.61
CA ILE A 167 -1.25 -10.24 7.77
C ILE A 167 -0.95 -10.59 9.23
N THR A 168 -0.22 -11.67 9.46
CA THR A 168 0.18 -12.08 10.82
C THR A 168 1.36 -11.26 11.32
N GLU A 169 1.53 -11.19 12.64
CA GLU A 169 2.70 -10.56 13.27
C GLU A 169 4.02 -11.11 12.72
N ASP A 170 4.14 -12.44 12.66
CA ASP A 170 5.33 -13.11 12.12
C ASP A 170 5.55 -12.79 10.65
N GLY A 171 4.46 -12.73 9.86
CA GLY A 171 4.51 -12.36 8.46
C GLY A 171 5.02 -10.93 8.27
N LEU A 172 4.52 -9.98 9.05
CA LEU A 172 5.00 -8.60 9.02
C LEU A 172 6.46 -8.52 9.46
N GLY A 173 6.84 -9.18 10.56
CA GLY A 173 8.23 -9.24 11.02
C GLY A 173 9.17 -9.80 9.96
N HIS A 174 8.75 -10.86 9.26
CA HIS A 174 9.51 -11.43 8.15
C HIS A 174 9.69 -10.43 7.01
N LEU A 175 8.61 -9.74 6.60
CA LEU A 175 8.66 -8.73 5.55
C LEU A 175 9.60 -7.56 5.90
N LEU A 176 9.54 -7.06 7.13
CA LEU A 176 10.41 -5.99 7.61
C LEU A 176 11.89 -6.44 7.64
N SER A 177 12.17 -7.68 8.04
CA SER A 177 13.53 -8.24 8.03
C SER A 177 14.18 -8.28 6.64
N LYS A 178 13.37 -8.33 5.57
CA LYS A 178 13.83 -8.33 4.18
C LYS A 178 13.93 -6.93 3.57
N SER A 179 13.49 -5.89 4.29
CA SER A 179 13.24 -4.54 3.74
C SER A 179 14.15 -3.48 4.38
N SER A 180 15.46 -3.70 4.38
CA SER A 180 16.44 -2.83 5.07
C SER A 180 16.44 -1.35 4.65
N ALA A 181 15.98 -1.03 3.44
CA ALA A 181 15.90 0.34 2.91
C ALA A 181 14.55 1.03 3.12
N LEU A 182 13.65 0.44 3.92
CA LEU A 182 12.29 0.95 4.10
C LEU A 182 12.32 2.31 4.80
N GLU A 183 11.77 3.33 4.14
CA GLU A 183 11.68 4.71 4.64
C GLU A 183 10.28 5.04 5.17
N ARG A 184 9.25 4.42 4.59
CA ARG A 184 7.84 4.67 4.89
C ARG A 184 7.06 3.36 5.06
N LEU A 185 6.44 3.20 6.22
CA LEU A 185 5.53 2.09 6.53
C LEU A 185 4.14 2.63 6.89
N VAL A 186 3.12 2.20 6.15
CA VAL A 186 1.72 2.51 6.42
C VAL A 186 0.95 1.21 6.56
N ILE A 187 0.31 1.01 7.70
CA ILE A 187 -0.55 -0.12 8.03
C ILE A 187 -1.92 0.45 8.40
N ASP A 188 -2.93 0.25 7.55
CA ASP A 188 -4.26 0.81 7.73
C ASP A 188 -5.31 -0.30 7.69
N ALA A 189 -6.23 -0.31 8.65
CA ALA A 189 -7.33 -1.27 8.76
C ALA A 189 -6.91 -2.75 8.60
N CYS A 190 -5.68 -3.10 8.97
CA CYS A 190 -5.15 -4.45 8.85
C CYS A 190 -5.58 -5.32 10.03
N SER A 191 -5.61 -6.64 9.81
CA SER A 191 -5.97 -7.65 10.81
C SER A 191 -4.87 -8.71 10.93
N GLY A 192 -4.83 -9.42 12.05
CA GLY A 192 -3.80 -10.45 12.32
C GLY A 192 -2.58 -9.95 13.11
N ILE A 193 -2.58 -8.69 13.54
CA ILE A 193 -1.54 -8.07 14.38
C ILE A 193 -2.14 -7.70 15.73
N ILE A 194 -1.60 -8.25 16.81
CA ILE A 194 -1.91 -7.91 18.22
C ILE A 194 -0.75 -7.09 18.81
N CYS A 195 0.49 -7.50 18.57
CA CYS A 195 1.72 -6.79 18.93
C CYS A 195 2.47 -6.37 17.66
N LEU A 196 2.57 -5.06 17.43
CA LEU A 196 3.39 -4.51 16.35
C LEU A 196 4.79 -4.24 16.87
N LYS A 197 5.81 -4.83 16.23
CA LYS A 197 7.22 -4.62 16.55
C LYS A 197 7.97 -4.03 15.38
N ILE A 198 8.55 -2.85 15.57
CA ILE A 198 9.47 -2.23 14.63
C ILE A 198 10.89 -2.40 15.17
N PRO A 199 11.75 -3.19 14.52
CA PRO A 199 13.07 -3.54 15.04
C PRO A 199 14.12 -2.46 14.79
N CYS A 200 15.14 -2.39 15.67
CA CYS A 200 16.29 -1.46 15.59
C CYS A 200 17.08 -1.54 14.28
N THR A 201 16.93 -2.63 13.54
CA THR A 201 17.53 -2.82 12.21
C THR A 201 16.91 -1.92 11.14
N MET A 202 15.77 -1.28 11.39
CA MET A 202 15.08 -0.37 10.48
C MET A 202 15.74 1.03 10.47
N GLN A 203 17.01 1.08 10.06
CA GLN A 203 17.85 2.29 10.12
C GLN A 203 17.44 3.39 9.14
N GLN A 204 16.55 3.12 8.18
CA GLN A 204 16.11 4.10 7.19
C GLN A 204 14.66 4.54 7.40
N LEU A 205 13.94 3.95 8.36
CA LEU A 205 12.52 4.21 8.57
C LEU A 205 12.32 5.61 9.15
N LYS A 206 11.70 6.50 8.36
CA LYS A 206 11.45 7.90 8.71
C LYS A 206 10.00 8.14 9.11
N PHE A 207 9.09 7.34 8.57
CA PHE A 207 7.65 7.50 8.76
C PHE A 207 6.95 6.17 9.05
N LEU A 208 6.18 6.14 10.15
CA LEU A 208 5.31 5.03 10.52
C LEU A 208 3.89 5.54 10.73
N ALA A 209 2.91 4.92 10.06
CA ALA A 209 1.51 5.12 10.35
C ALA A 209 0.79 3.80 10.57
N VAL A 210 0.04 3.70 11.67
CA VAL A 210 -0.80 2.54 12.01
C VAL A 210 -2.19 3.04 12.34
N LYS A 211 -3.17 2.76 11.48
CA LYS A 211 -4.52 3.34 11.58
C LYS A 211 -5.57 2.25 11.55
N LEU A 212 -6.65 2.44 12.30
CA LEU A 212 -7.86 1.60 12.26
C LEU A 212 -7.60 0.08 12.47
N CYS A 213 -6.45 -0.30 13.04
CA CYS A 213 -6.06 -1.68 13.29
C CYS A 213 -6.62 -2.14 14.65
N LYS A 214 -7.88 -2.60 14.66
CA LYS A 214 -8.65 -2.87 15.88
C LYS A 214 -8.05 -3.93 16.82
N MET A 215 -7.23 -4.85 16.29
CA MET A 215 -6.64 -5.93 17.07
C MET A 215 -5.33 -5.55 17.77
N VAL A 216 -4.68 -4.46 17.33
CA VAL A 216 -3.37 -4.05 17.86
C VAL A 216 -3.54 -3.50 19.27
N ARG A 217 -2.91 -4.19 20.23
CA ARG A 217 -2.91 -3.85 21.66
C ARG A 217 -1.58 -3.28 22.13
N VAL A 218 -0.49 -3.65 21.48
CA VAL A 218 0.87 -3.22 21.85
C VAL A 218 1.62 -2.78 20.61
N VAL A 219 2.36 -1.67 20.72
CA VAL A 219 3.26 -1.15 19.69
C VAL A 219 4.63 -0.92 20.31
N GLU A 220 5.63 -1.66 19.83
CA GLU A 220 7.03 -1.51 20.20
C GLU A 220 7.78 -0.91 19.02
N ILE A 221 8.39 0.24 19.23
CA ILE A 221 9.15 0.97 18.21
C ILE A 221 10.59 1.06 18.68
N ASP A 222 11.49 0.46 17.92
CA ASP A 222 12.94 0.59 18.07
C ASP A 222 13.49 1.03 16.71
N ALA A 223 13.49 2.34 16.41
CA ALA A 223 13.79 2.84 15.06
C ALA A 223 14.57 4.18 15.11
N PRO A 224 15.91 4.15 14.96
CA PRO A 224 16.79 5.31 15.18
C PRO A 224 16.48 6.58 14.37
N GLN A 225 16.03 6.39 13.12
CA GLN A 225 15.77 7.50 12.20
C GLN A 225 14.29 7.86 12.07
N LEU A 226 13.43 7.32 12.93
CA LEU A 226 11.99 7.58 12.86
C LEU A 226 11.73 9.04 13.24
N GLY A 227 11.23 9.83 12.28
CA GLY A 227 10.91 11.24 12.49
C GLY A 227 9.44 11.52 12.76
N SER A 228 8.55 10.66 12.26
CA SER A 228 7.11 10.82 12.36
C SER A 228 6.41 9.51 12.65
N PHE A 229 5.54 9.52 13.66
CA PHE A 229 4.74 8.38 14.07
C PHE A 229 3.27 8.76 14.21
N HIS A 230 2.40 8.13 13.41
CA HIS A 230 0.96 8.34 13.47
C HIS A 230 0.25 7.07 13.93
N TYR A 231 -0.60 7.16 14.94
CA TYR A 231 -1.35 6.03 15.45
C TYR A 231 -2.84 6.34 15.62
N GLY A 232 -3.70 5.45 15.10
CA GLY A 232 -5.15 5.50 15.28
C GLY A 232 -5.66 4.44 16.26
N GLY A 233 -5.92 4.83 17.51
CA GLY A 233 -6.40 3.96 18.59
C GLY A 233 -5.68 4.20 19.92
N THR A 234 -5.79 3.25 20.85
CA THR A 234 -5.25 3.37 22.22
C THR A 234 -4.48 2.12 22.69
N PRO A 235 -3.38 1.71 22.02
CA PRO A 235 -2.55 0.58 22.42
C PRO A 235 -1.57 0.98 23.52
N VAL A 236 -0.94 0.01 24.16
CA VAL A 236 0.28 0.30 24.93
C VAL A 236 1.42 0.57 23.95
N ILE A 237 2.08 1.73 24.06
CA ILE A 237 3.16 2.15 23.15
C ILE A 237 4.47 2.21 23.92
N TYR A 238 5.49 1.54 23.39
CA TYR A 238 6.87 1.61 23.85
C TYR A 238 7.75 2.15 22.73
N VAL A 239 8.43 3.26 22.98
CA VAL A 239 9.42 3.81 22.06
C VAL A 239 10.81 3.65 22.68
N ARG A 240 11.71 3.04 21.93
CA ARG A 240 13.13 2.83 22.24
C ARG A 240 13.97 3.36 21.08
N ASN A 241 15.18 3.83 21.37
CA ASN A 241 16.16 4.29 20.39
C ASN A 241 15.56 5.09 19.22
N SER A 242 14.65 6.04 19.48
CA SER A 242 14.02 6.87 18.45
C SER A 242 14.30 8.34 18.73
N SER A 243 15.59 8.70 18.78
CA SER A 243 16.01 10.06 19.16
C SER A 243 15.59 11.13 18.15
N GLN A 244 15.29 10.72 16.91
CA GLN A 244 14.83 11.61 15.84
C GLN A 244 13.31 11.82 15.84
N LEU A 245 12.56 11.16 16.75
CA LEU A 245 11.10 11.19 16.74
C LEU A 245 10.58 12.54 17.20
N LYS A 246 10.25 13.40 16.23
CA LYS A 246 9.80 14.77 16.47
C LYS A 246 8.28 14.92 16.42
N ASN A 247 7.62 14.18 15.53
CA ASN A 247 6.20 14.35 15.24
C ASN A 247 5.41 13.11 15.64
N VAL A 248 4.51 13.24 16.61
CA VAL A 248 3.62 12.16 17.02
C VAL A 248 2.17 12.60 16.88
N ASP A 249 1.39 11.87 16.09
CA ASP A 249 -0.05 12.09 15.94
C ASP A 249 -0.79 10.85 16.47
N ILE A 250 -1.54 11.01 17.55
CA ILE A 250 -2.37 9.95 18.11
C ILE A 250 -3.83 10.38 18.01
N SER A 251 -4.62 9.59 17.29
CA SER A 251 -6.05 9.77 17.15
C SER A 251 -6.80 8.59 17.80
N PRO A 252 -7.27 8.71 19.06
CA PRO A 252 -8.00 7.63 19.71
C PRO A 252 -9.31 7.29 18.99
N VAL A 253 -9.71 6.03 19.08
CA VAL A 253 -11.01 5.56 18.54
C VAL A 253 -12.17 5.94 19.47
N CYS A 254 -11.91 6.14 20.77
CA CYS A 254 -12.89 6.57 21.76
C CYS A 254 -12.52 7.94 22.35
N PRO A 255 -13.46 8.90 22.45
CA PRO A 255 -13.20 10.22 23.02
C PRO A 255 -13.01 10.20 24.54
N SER A 256 -13.58 9.20 25.24
CA SER A 256 -13.38 9.03 26.68
C SER A 256 -11.99 8.47 27.00
N GLY A 257 -11.28 9.12 27.92
CA GLY A 257 -9.98 8.63 28.39
C GLY A 257 -8.77 9.00 27.52
N ILE A 258 -8.89 9.95 26.58
CA ILE A 258 -7.72 10.44 25.82
C ILE A 258 -6.66 11.03 26.74
N LEU A 259 -7.05 11.78 27.78
CA LEU A 259 -6.13 12.38 28.73
C LEU A 259 -5.48 11.34 29.65
N SER A 260 -6.22 10.32 30.09
CA SER A 260 -5.66 9.23 30.90
C SER A 260 -4.72 8.36 30.07
N TYR A 261 -5.09 8.07 28.82
CA TYR A 261 -4.24 7.37 27.86
C TYR A 261 -2.97 8.17 27.54
N ALA A 262 -3.10 9.47 27.30
CA ALA A 262 -1.95 10.35 27.07
C ALA A 262 -1.02 10.32 28.29
N ARG A 263 -1.53 10.48 29.51
CA ARG A 263 -0.69 10.38 30.73
C ARG A 263 0.07 9.06 30.85
N PHE A 264 -0.50 7.95 30.38
CA PHE A 264 0.16 6.65 30.42
C PHE A 264 1.16 6.43 29.28
N SER A 265 0.83 6.85 28.06
CA SER A 265 1.66 6.64 26.87
C SER A 265 2.71 7.73 26.64
N LEU A 266 2.52 8.93 27.20
CA LEU A 266 3.42 10.05 27.00
C LEU A 266 4.82 9.79 27.56
N PRO A 267 5.01 9.29 28.79
CA PRO A 267 6.35 9.06 29.32
C PRO A 267 7.20 8.12 28.45
N SER A 268 6.58 7.13 27.80
CA SER A 268 7.27 6.20 26.91
C SER A 268 7.51 6.74 25.50
N ILE A 269 6.84 7.83 25.10
CA ILE A 269 6.94 8.45 23.78
C ILE A 269 7.77 9.75 23.82
N ALA A 270 7.65 10.54 24.88
CA ALA A 270 7.98 11.96 24.93
C ALA A 270 9.46 12.28 25.23
N GLN A 271 10.38 11.34 25.08
CA GLN A 271 11.79 11.63 25.38
C GLN A 271 12.42 12.67 24.43
N ASN A 272 11.95 12.77 23.18
CA ASN A 272 12.52 13.66 22.15
C ASN A 272 11.46 14.34 21.24
N VAL A 273 10.19 14.31 21.61
CA VAL A 273 9.08 14.77 20.76
C VAL A 273 8.95 16.29 20.79
N GLU A 274 9.04 16.93 19.63
CA GLU A 274 8.85 18.39 19.45
C GLU A 274 7.39 18.78 19.21
N SER A 275 6.60 17.88 18.61
CA SER A 275 5.20 18.10 18.29
C SER A 275 4.38 16.85 18.60
N LEU A 276 3.43 16.99 19.51
CA LEU A 276 2.44 15.98 19.84
C LEU A 276 1.05 16.50 19.49
N THR A 277 0.38 15.80 18.59
CA THR A 277 -1.03 16.05 18.29
C THR A 277 -1.88 14.92 18.85
N LEU A 278 -2.82 15.26 19.74
CA LEU A 278 -3.83 14.34 20.24
C LEU A 278 -5.19 14.72 19.64
N ARG A 279 -5.69 13.93 18.69
CA ARG A 279 -6.96 14.22 18.00
C ARG A 279 -8.12 13.46 18.64
N GLY A 280 -8.85 14.10 19.54
CA GLY A 280 -10.17 13.63 19.98
C GLY A 280 -11.27 14.06 18.99
N ARG A 281 -12.36 13.30 18.85
CA ARG A 281 -13.54 13.72 18.07
C ARG A 281 -14.28 14.94 18.67
N SER A 282 -13.86 15.46 19.83
CA SER A 282 -14.45 16.64 20.46
C SER A 282 -13.44 17.65 21.04
N GLU A 283 -12.14 17.36 21.10
CA GLU A 283 -11.15 18.31 21.63
C GLU A 283 -9.85 18.13 20.85
N VAL A 284 -9.42 19.20 20.18
CA VAL A 284 -8.07 19.32 19.63
C VAL A 284 -7.23 19.95 20.74
N CYS A 285 -6.51 19.14 21.50
CA CYS A 285 -5.46 19.67 22.37
C CYS A 285 -4.20 19.86 21.54
N VAL A 286 -3.86 21.11 21.27
CA VAL A 286 -2.55 21.51 20.73
C VAL A 286 -1.66 21.80 21.93
N GLY A 287 -0.61 21.01 22.15
CA GLY A 287 0.33 21.20 23.25
C GLY A 287 1.77 21.29 22.75
N PHE A 288 2.50 22.28 23.29
CA PHE A 288 3.95 22.47 23.20
C PHE A 288 4.67 21.59 24.21
#